data_AF-A0A162J8G1-F1
#
_entry.id   AF-A0A162J8G1-F1
#
_cell.length_a   1.000
_cell.length_b   1.000
_cell.length_c   1.000
_cell.angle_alpha   90.00
_cell.angle_beta   90.00
_cell.angle_gamma   90.00
#
_symmetry.space_group_name_H-M   'P 1'
#
loop_
_entity.id
_entity.type
_entity.pdbx_description
1 polymer ?
#
loop_
_entity_poly.entity_id
_entity_poly.type
_entity_poly.pdbx_seq_one_letter_code
_entity_poly.pdbx_strand_id
1 'polypeptide(L)'
;MEPLEADATTPSFCMLELSVHGDDVVYAFLYHGTRFFVTITAEKLEGEGELLHQLNSFREDIDDPDNMFLLEEWVLGALDDFIRQAAPTRTADASKINTLLEYFSPLTFAFKLVNKKDHLCAIQECYNPNIHGDISP
;
A
#
# COMPACT_ATOMS: atom_id res chain seq x y z
N MET A 1 30.78 -23.32 -17.97
CA MET A 1 29.73 -22.42 -18.48
C MET A 1 28.75 -22.27 -17.35
N GLU A 2 28.90 -21.19 -16.58
CA GLU A 2 27.99 -20.88 -15.47
C GLU A 2 26.68 -20.35 -16.08
N PRO A 3 25.50 -20.80 -15.65
CA PRO A 3 24.28 -20.13 -16.02
C PRO A 3 24.19 -18.83 -15.22
N LEU A 4 24.46 -17.72 -15.91
CA LEU A 4 24.00 -16.39 -15.54
C LEU A 4 22.49 -16.35 -15.80
N GLU A 5 21.67 -16.70 -14.82
CA GLU A 5 20.30 -16.21 -14.73
C GLU A 5 20.11 -15.72 -13.30
N ALA A 6 20.39 -14.43 -13.12
CA ALA A 6 19.81 -13.67 -12.03
C ALA A 6 18.30 -13.80 -12.20
N ASP A 7 17.69 -14.71 -11.45
CA ASP A 7 16.24 -14.88 -11.44
C ASP A 7 15.66 -13.52 -11.10
N ALA A 8 14.91 -12.97 -12.05
CA ALA A 8 14.30 -11.66 -11.95
C ALA A 8 13.17 -11.75 -10.92
N THR A 9 13.55 -11.76 -9.64
CA THR A 9 12.63 -11.49 -8.53
C THR A 9 12.19 -10.05 -8.69
N THR A 10 11.11 -9.86 -9.47
CA THR A 10 10.29 -8.65 -9.43
C THR A 10 10.16 -8.23 -7.97
N PRO A 11 10.45 -6.96 -7.63
CA PRO A 11 10.46 -6.55 -6.25
C PRO A 11 9.12 -6.92 -5.61
N SER A 12 9.19 -7.56 -4.44
CA SER A 12 8.02 -8.04 -3.69
C SER A 12 7.04 -6.91 -3.34
N PHE A 13 7.50 -5.67 -3.49
CA PHE A 13 6.80 -4.42 -3.23
C PHE A 13 7.08 -3.40 -4.33
N CYS A 14 6.06 -2.66 -4.77
CA CYS A 14 6.22 -1.56 -5.72
C CYS A 14 5.15 -0.49 -5.43
N MET A 15 5.57 0.72 -5.05
CA MET A 15 4.67 1.87 -4.97
C MET A 15 4.17 2.23 -6.36
N LEU A 16 2.86 2.35 -6.50
CA LEU A 16 2.18 2.73 -7.74
C LEU A 16 1.73 4.19 -7.72
N GLU A 17 1.19 4.63 -6.59
CA GLU A 17 0.71 6.00 -6.40
C GLU A 17 1.01 6.46 -4.99
N LEU A 18 1.46 7.70 -4.89
CA LEU A 18 1.45 8.47 -3.66
C LEU A 18 1.00 9.88 -4.03
N SER A 19 -0.16 10.28 -3.51
CA SER A 19 -0.77 11.56 -3.87
C SER A 19 -1.50 12.17 -2.67
N VAL A 20 -1.50 13.50 -2.61
CA VAL A 20 -2.22 14.28 -1.60
C VAL A 20 -3.38 14.99 -2.29
N HIS A 21 -4.59 14.78 -1.78
CA HIS A 21 -5.82 15.35 -2.31
C HIS A 21 -6.54 16.13 -1.20
N GLY A 22 -6.25 17.43 -1.10
CA GLY A 22 -6.76 18.23 0.00
C GLY A 22 -6.21 17.71 1.32
N ASP A 23 -7.09 17.22 2.20
CA ASP A 23 -6.75 16.67 3.52
C ASP A 23 -6.51 15.15 3.55
N ASP A 24 -6.52 14.52 2.38
CA ASP A 24 -6.40 13.09 2.24
C ASP A 24 -5.08 12.71 1.56
N VAL A 25 -4.51 11.58 2.00
CA VAL A 25 -3.38 10.92 1.34
C VAL A 25 -3.88 9.63 0.72
N VAL A 26 -3.59 9.45 -0.56
CA VAL A 26 -3.82 8.19 -1.28
C VAL A 26 -2.47 7.53 -1.50
N TYR A 27 -2.40 6.26 -1.11
CA TYR A 27 -1.23 5.44 -1.25
C TYR A 27 -1.62 4.11 -1.88
N ALA A 28 -1.09 3.81 -3.06
CA ALA A 28 -1.32 2.58 -3.78
C ALA A 28 -0.01 1.85 -4.02
N PHE A 29 0.02 0.55 -3.73
CA PHE A 29 1.20 -0.28 -3.93
C PHE A 29 0.83 -1.70 -4.36
N LEU A 30 1.74 -2.35 -5.06
CA LEU A 30 1.74 -3.79 -5.30
C LEU A 30 2.55 -4.47 -4.22
N TYR A 31 2.02 -5.57 -3.69
CA TYR A 31 2.76 -6.51 -2.84
C TYR A 31 2.50 -7.94 -3.33
N HIS A 32 3.55 -8.66 -3.72
CA HIS A 32 3.49 -10.01 -4.31
C HIS A 32 2.45 -10.20 -5.44
N GLY A 33 2.20 -9.16 -6.24
CA GLY A 33 1.23 -9.19 -7.34
C GLY A 33 -0.22 -8.92 -6.93
N THR A 34 -0.47 -8.56 -5.68
CA THR A 34 -1.75 -8.06 -5.16
C THR A 34 -1.64 -6.55 -4.97
N ARG A 35 -2.66 -5.80 -5.40
CA ARG A 35 -2.70 -4.34 -5.27
C ARG A 35 -3.45 -3.93 -4.01
N PHE A 36 -2.91 -2.96 -3.31
CA PHE A 36 -3.49 -2.36 -2.12
C PHE A 36 -3.68 -0.86 -2.37
N PHE A 37 -4.90 -0.40 -2.19
CA PHE A 37 -5.26 1.02 -2.15
C PHE A 37 -5.54 1.41 -0.72
N VAL A 38 -4.86 2.45 -0.25
CA VAL A 38 -5.01 2.95 1.11
C VAL A 38 -5.31 4.43 1.04
N THR A 39 -6.44 4.81 1.61
CA THR A 39 -6.79 6.23 1.79
C THR A 39 -6.68 6.57 3.26
N ILE A 40 -5.93 7.64 3.55
CA ILE A 40 -5.77 8.17 4.90
C ILE A 40 -6.35 9.57 4.90
N THR A 41 -7.43 9.77 5.65
CA THR A 41 -8.14 11.05 5.70
C THR A 41 -7.92 11.69 7.07
N ALA A 42 -7.59 12.99 7.13
CA ALA A 42 -7.37 13.71 8.38
C ALA A 42 -8.51 13.51 9.40
N GLU A 43 -9.77 13.59 8.95
CA GLU A 43 -10.97 13.39 9.79
C GLU A 43 -10.95 12.04 10.55
N LYS A 44 -10.41 10.98 9.93
CA LYS A 44 -10.37 9.63 10.52
C LYS A 44 -9.17 9.41 11.43
N LEU A 45 -8.19 10.32 11.41
CA LEU A 45 -7.05 10.30 12.32
C LEU A 45 -7.23 11.22 13.53
N GLU A 46 -8.25 12.09 13.53
CA GLU A 46 -8.64 12.87 14.70
C GLU A 46 -8.85 11.97 15.93
N GLY A 47 -8.28 12.36 17.06
CA GLY A 47 -8.36 11.60 18.29
C GLY A 47 -7.17 11.82 19.21
N GLU A 48 -6.98 10.89 20.14
CA GLU A 48 -5.80 10.85 21.00
C GLU A 48 -4.55 10.54 20.17
N GLY A 49 -3.43 11.15 20.58
CA GLY A 49 -2.11 10.90 19.99
C GLY A 49 -1.68 11.91 18.93
N GLU A 50 -0.62 11.56 18.22
CA GLU A 50 0.08 12.44 17.27
C GLU A 50 -0.18 12.07 15.80
N LEU A 51 -1.04 11.08 15.53
CA LEU A 51 -1.29 10.59 14.16
C LEU A 51 -1.78 11.69 13.20
N LEU A 52 -2.69 12.56 13.64
CA LEU A 52 -3.12 13.68 12.80
C LEU A 52 -1.98 14.67 12.53
N HIS A 53 -1.17 14.95 13.55
CA HIS A 53 -0.04 15.87 13.42
C HIS A 53 1.04 15.30 12.47
N GLN A 54 1.36 14.02 12.60
CA GLN A 54 2.29 13.31 11.74
C GLN A 54 1.79 13.25 10.29
N LEU A 55 0.49 13.02 10.05
CA LEU A 55 -0.10 13.09 8.71
C LEU A 55 0.03 14.50 8.11
N ASN A 56 -0.21 15.54 8.91
CA ASN A 56 -0.08 16.92 8.43
C ASN A 56 1.38 17.26 8.10
N SER A 57 2.34 16.83 8.92
CA SER A 57 3.77 16.96 8.63
C SER A 57 4.15 16.27 7.30
N PHE A 58 3.65 15.05 7.08
CA PHE A 58 3.84 14.32 5.83
C PHE A 58 3.28 15.09 4.62
N ARG A 59 2.09 15.70 4.76
CA ARG A 59 1.45 16.44 3.67
C ARG A 59 2.17 17.75 3.32
N GLU A 60 2.90 18.33 4.25
CA GLU A 60 3.69 19.55 4.01
C GLU A 60 4.93 19.26 3.16
N ASP A 61 5.52 18.08 3.29
CA ASP A 61 6.68 17.64 2.50
C ASP A 61 6.62 16.14 2.20
N ILE A 62 6.06 15.80 1.02
CA ILE A 62 5.86 14.43 0.55
C ILE A 62 7.16 13.80 0.03
N ASP A 63 8.11 14.63 -0.39
CA ASP A 63 9.39 14.19 -0.96
C ASP A 63 10.45 13.99 0.12
N ASP A 64 10.15 14.37 1.37
CA ASP A 64 10.99 14.09 2.52
C ASP A 64 11.05 12.58 2.80
N PRO A 65 12.26 11.99 2.83
CA PRO A 65 12.40 10.55 2.98
C PRO A 65 11.93 10.04 4.35
N ASP A 66 12.13 10.81 5.43
CA ASP A 66 11.73 10.38 6.77
C ASP A 66 10.21 10.30 6.88
N ASN A 67 9.51 11.30 6.32
CA ASN A 67 8.06 11.31 6.15
C ASN A 67 7.56 10.11 5.33
N MET A 68 8.20 9.82 4.20
CA MET A 68 7.85 8.68 3.34
C MET A 68 8.01 7.34 4.09
N PHE A 69 9.12 7.14 4.80
CA PHE A 69 9.33 5.92 5.59
C PHE A 69 8.28 5.77 6.70
N LEU A 70 7.92 6.86 7.37
CA LEU A 70 6.88 6.85 8.41
C LEU A 70 5.52 6.42 7.85
N LEU A 71 5.14 6.97 6.68
CA LEU A 71 3.90 6.59 6.00
C LEU A 71 3.90 5.10 5.63
N GLU A 72 4.99 4.60 5.06
CA GLU A 72 5.11 3.20 4.70
C GLU A 72 5.03 2.28 5.94
N GLU A 73 5.70 2.63 7.03
CA GLU A 73 5.63 1.88 8.29
C GLU A 73 4.20 1.83 8.83
N TRP A 74 3.49 2.96 8.81
CA TRP A 74 2.09 3.05 9.21
C TRP A 74 1.17 2.14 8.39
N VAL A 75 1.29 2.23 7.06
CA VAL A 75 0.44 1.46 6.15
C VAL A 75 0.72 -0.03 6.28
N LEU A 76 2.00 -0.42 6.24
CA LEU A 76 2.39 -1.83 6.33
C LEU A 76 2.08 -2.40 7.71
N GLY A 77 2.30 -1.64 8.78
CA GLY A 77 1.96 -2.05 10.14
C GLY A 77 0.46 -2.27 10.34
N ALA A 78 -0.38 -1.37 9.81
CA ALA A 78 -1.83 -1.49 9.90
C ALA A 78 -2.41 -2.64 9.06
N LEU A 79 -1.68 -3.08 8.02
CA LEU A 79 -2.12 -4.11 7.07
C LEU A 79 -1.39 -5.45 7.21
N ASP A 80 -0.38 -5.58 8.06
CA ASP A 80 0.55 -6.73 8.11
C ASP A 80 -0.19 -8.08 8.15
N ASP A 81 -1.14 -8.25 9.08
CA ASP A 81 -1.93 -9.47 9.20
C ASP A 81 -2.73 -9.81 7.94
N PHE A 82 -3.27 -8.78 7.26
CA PHE A 82 -4.06 -8.97 6.04
C PHE A 82 -3.15 -9.27 4.85
N ILE A 83 -2.03 -8.54 4.70
CA ILE A 83 -1.06 -8.77 3.61
C ILE A 83 -0.51 -10.19 3.68
N ARG A 84 -0.18 -10.69 4.88
CA ARG A 84 0.28 -12.09 5.07
C ARG A 84 -0.73 -13.12 4.57
N GLN A 85 -2.03 -12.83 4.67
CA GLN A 85 -3.10 -13.73 4.24
C GLN A 85 -3.42 -13.57 2.75
N ALA A 86 -3.52 -12.33 2.26
CA ALA A 86 -4.00 -12.00 0.93
C ALA A 86 -2.88 -11.97 -0.14
N ALA A 87 -1.63 -11.80 0.28
CA ALA A 87 -0.46 -11.71 -0.59
C ALA A 87 0.75 -12.49 -0.02
N PRO A 88 0.60 -13.80 0.26
CA PRO A 88 1.67 -14.59 0.85
C PRO A 88 2.89 -14.68 -0.08
N THR A 89 4.08 -14.77 0.50
CA THR A 89 5.32 -14.99 -0.25
C THR A 89 5.19 -16.26 -1.08
N ARG A 90 5.32 -16.14 -2.40
CA ARG A 90 5.31 -17.29 -3.30
C ARG A 90 6.55 -18.14 -3.01
N THR A 91 6.36 -19.41 -2.67
CA THR A 91 7.45 -20.37 -2.56
C THR A 91 7.99 -20.69 -3.95
N ALA A 92 9.27 -21.09 -4.05
CA ALA A 92 9.97 -21.31 -5.32
C ALA A 92 9.30 -22.33 -6.27
N ASP A 93 8.44 -23.22 -5.75
CA ASP A 93 7.63 -24.16 -6.54
C ASP A 93 6.41 -23.49 -7.24
N ALA A 94 6.10 -22.25 -6.89
CA ALA A 94 5.01 -21.45 -7.43
C ALA A 94 5.52 -20.37 -8.41
N SER A 95 6.55 -20.69 -9.21
CA SER A 95 7.07 -19.88 -10.33
C SER A 95 6.08 -19.78 -11.49
N LYS A 96 4.79 -19.63 -11.16
CA LYS A 96 3.76 -19.25 -12.12
C LYS A 96 4.11 -17.83 -12.57
N ILE A 97 4.79 -17.76 -13.72
CA ILE A 97 5.00 -16.53 -14.46
C ILE A 97 3.62 -15.88 -14.57
N ASN A 98 3.44 -14.73 -13.93
CA ASN A 98 2.21 -13.98 -14.07
C ASN A 98 2.07 -13.63 -15.55
N THR A 99 0.93 -13.95 -16.14
CA THR A 99 0.61 -13.46 -17.47
C THR A 99 0.57 -11.93 -17.43
N LEU A 100 0.84 -11.27 -18.57
CA LEU A 100 0.70 -9.81 -18.66
C LEU A 100 -0.71 -9.37 -18.24
N LEU A 101 -1.73 -10.16 -18.53
CA LEU A 101 -3.10 -9.91 -18.09
C LEU A 101 -3.22 -9.91 -16.56
N GLU A 102 -2.64 -10.90 -15.88
CA GLU A 102 -2.64 -10.95 -14.41
C GLU A 102 -1.82 -9.81 -13.80
N TYR A 103 -0.78 -9.33 -14.48
CA TYR A 103 0.02 -8.18 -14.05
C TYR A 103 -0.75 -6.86 -14.14
N PHE A 104 -1.47 -6.62 -15.25
CA PHE A 104 -2.27 -5.41 -15.44
C PHE A 104 -3.64 -5.47 -14.76
N SER A 105 -4.09 -6.64 -14.33
CA SER A 105 -5.36 -6.83 -13.60
C SER A 105 -5.13 -7.57 -12.26
N PRO A 106 -4.31 -7.00 -11.36
CA PRO A 106 -4.05 -7.61 -10.07
C PRO A 106 -5.31 -7.60 -9.20
N LEU A 107 -5.42 -8.62 -8.35
CA LEU A 107 -6.41 -8.60 -7.28
C LEU A 107 -6.19 -7.34 -6.45
N THR A 108 -7.25 -6.55 -6.27
CA THR A 108 -7.15 -5.22 -5.65
C THR A 108 -7.99 -5.14 -4.39
N PHE A 109 -7.38 -4.67 -3.31
CA PHE A 109 -8.05 -4.41 -2.04
C PHE A 109 -7.96 -2.93 -1.70
N ALA A 110 -9.05 -2.36 -1.19
CA ALA A 110 -9.10 -0.97 -0.75
C ALA A 110 -9.29 -0.90 0.77
N PHE A 111 -8.61 0.06 1.39
CA PHE A 111 -8.62 0.27 2.83
C PHE A 111 -8.67 1.76 3.17
N LYS A 112 -9.27 2.05 4.31
CA LYS A 112 -9.08 3.31 5.02
C LYS A 112 -8.36 3.08 6.33
N LEU A 113 -7.43 3.96 6.65
CA LEU A 113 -6.83 3.97 7.98
C LEU A 113 -7.63 4.87 8.93
N VAL A 114 -7.87 4.36 10.13
CA VAL A 114 -8.56 5.10 11.19
C VAL A 114 -7.75 5.07 12.48
N ASN A 115 -7.82 6.14 13.26
CA ASN A 115 -7.28 6.19 14.60
C ASN A 115 -8.24 5.49 15.58
N LYS A 116 -7.75 4.45 16.28
CA LYS A 116 -8.42 3.84 17.42
C LYS A 116 -7.54 3.96 18.66
N LYS A 117 -7.64 5.08 19.38
CA LYS A 117 -6.88 5.35 20.62
C LYS A 117 -5.37 5.36 20.37
N ASP A 118 -4.93 6.21 19.45
CA ASP A 118 -3.52 6.35 19.02
C ASP A 118 -2.95 5.09 18.35
N HIS A 119 -3.82 4.22 17.82
CA HIS A 119 -3.42 3.05 17.05
C HIS A 119 -4.09 3.08 15.68
N LEU A 120 -3.28 3.01 14.62
CA LEU A 120 -3.78 2.91 13.26
C LEU A 120 -4.42 1.54 13.01
N CYS A 121 -5.66 1.56 12.55
CA CYS A 121 -6.39 0.37 12.16
C CYS A 121 -6.85 0.51 10.72
N ALA A 122 -6.55 -0.51 9.90
CA ALA A 122 -7.10 -0.60 8.57
C ALA A 122 -8.55 -1.13 8.60
N ILE A 123 -9.45 -0.44 7.90
CA ILE A 123 -10.82 -0.89 7.63
C ILE A 123 -10.92 -1.16 6.14
N GLN A 124 -11.23 -2.40 5.77
CA GLN A 124 -11.42 -2.78 4.38
C GLN A 124 -12.68 -2.12 3.82
N GLU A 125 -12.57 -1.57 2.61
CA GLU A 125 -13.67 -1.01 1.84
C GLU A 125 -13.91 -1.80 0.55
N CYS A 126 -15.08 -1.56 -0.05
CA CYS A 126 -15.34 -2.07 -1.39
C CYS A 126 -14.50 -1.29 -2.41
N TYR A 127 -13.59 -1.98 -3.09
CA TYR A 127 -12.88 -1.39 -4.22
C TYR A 127 -13.88 -0.95 -5.30
N ASN A 128 -13.73 0.29 -5.74
CA ASN A 128 -14.53 0.89 -6.80
C ASN A 128 -13.59 1.58 -7.80
N PRO A 129 -13.46 1.09 -9.04
CA PRO A 129 -12.52 1.64 -10.02
C PRO A 129 -12.83 3.07 -10.43
N ASN A 130 -14.06 3.55 -10.25
CA ASN A 130 -14.41 4.96 -10.54
C ASN A 130 -13.89 5.92 -9.47
N ILE A 131 -13.59 5.42 -8.26
CA ILE A 131 -13.13 6.21 -7.12
C ILE A 131 -11.62 6.03 -6.91
N HIS A 132 -11.14 4.80 -7.08
CA HIS A 132 -9.74 4.42 -6.84
C HIS A 132 -8.90 4.42 -8.14
N GLY A 133 -9.52 4.69 -9.29
CA GLY A 133 -8.85 4.70 -10.59
C GLY A 133 -8.47 3.33 -11.15
N ASP A 134 -8.02 3.33 -12.40
CA ASP A 134 -7.35 2.20 -13.05
C ASP A 134 -5.84 2.44 -13.01
N ILE A 135 -5.24 2.15 -11.87
CA ILE A 135 -3.79 2.31 -11.67
C ILE A 135 -3.12 1.01 -12.05
N SER A 136 -3.25 0.69 -13.34
CA SER A 136 -2.43 -0.32 -13.99
C SER A 136 -0.95 0.00 -13.69
N PRO A 137 -0.15 -0.99 -13.23
CA PRO A 137 1.28 -0.79 -13.01
C PRO A 137 2.03 -0.38 -14.29
#